data_AF-A0A7V5Y605-F1
#
_entry.id   AF-A0A7V5Y605-F1
#
_cell.length_a   1.000
_cell.length_b   1.000
_cell.length_c   1.000
_cell.angle_alpha   90.00
_cell.angle_beta   90.00
_cell.angle_gamma   90.00
#
_symmetry.space_group_name_H-M   'P 1'
#
loop_
_entity.id
_entity.type
_entity.pdbx_description
1 polymer ?
#
loop_
_entity_poly.entity_id
_entity_poly.type
_entity_poly.pdbx_seq_one_letter_code
_entity_poly.pdbx_strand_id
1 'polypeptide(L)'
;MTLTELSQAQLHWVRASRSLLTAFLTLLLLAYAPAQSWSLRVRGTILEIFYGTNGSTPQYAALHLDSSYFRMNYGPNSSWGTSVILMPAFWSGGRYYQGAPVSWSHRVEGSELVLQLSGSIASLQVSLQVRLLPPRPNELLAFVSASVSGSVPIDNRPGEAFKPVMLSSMHVSNTLWDAQSAYAECSSYAIPSSGWIIYPATSGRLFGLLGGTSAWKPNAPTIEVLLPQPLQITGWVTYSTNPNDDNVGFWAASSQLMRSWSYTLRAAPNRTYRLSGYITLGQYRGNVIGQPITVELRPPGSTTPLRTETIALQLNGYYTLYQVAPGSYDIAFQGAHWLRRVVRNVAISSCLSGVNASLVNGDVNRDNHIDDADLLRVLFTFGQTGQNLSEDLDGDGRVDDADLLIV
;
A
#
# COMPACT_ATOMS: atom_id res chain seq x y z
N MET A 1 66.26 54.93 -12.30
CA MET A 1 65.15 54.89 -13.28
C MET A 1 63.90 54.46 -12.52
N THR A 2 63.22 55.39 -11.84
CA THR A 2 62.11 56.26 -12.30
C THR A 2 60.81 55.51 -12.58
N LEU A 3 59.82 55.84 -11.73
CA LEU A 3 58.40 55.53 -11.81
C LEU A 3 57.79 55.99 -13.14
N THR A 4 57.57 55.09 -14.11
CA THR A 4 56.69 55.33 -15.28
C THR A 4 56.39 54.06 -16.11
N GLU A 5 56.17 52.89 -15.50
CA GLU A 5 55.76 51.66 -16.25
C GLU A 5 54.67 50.83 -15.53
N LEU A 6 53.61 51.50 -15.05
CA LEU A 6 52.39 50.82 -14.58
C LEU A 6 51.15 51.58 -15.05
N SER A 7 50.87 51.59 -16.36
CA SER A 7 49.59 52.11 -16.87
C SER A 7 49.01 51.47 -18.14
N GLN A 8 49.51 50.31 -18.59
CA GLN A 8 48.93 49.63 -19.78
C GLN A 8 48.27 48.27 -19.54
N ALA A 9 48.09 47.83 -18.29
CA ALA A 9 47.44 46.54 -17.99
C ALA A 9 46.01 46.66 -17.40
N GLN A 10 45.42 47.85 -17.31
CA GLN A 10 44.09 48.05 -16.70
C GLN A 10 42.99 48.56 -17.65
N LEU A 11 43.25 48.66 -18.96
CA LEU A 11 42.24 49.14 -19.93
C LEU A 11 41.66 48.06 -20.86
N HIS A 12 41.86 46.77 -20.56
CA HIS A 12 41.22 45.67 -21.30
C HIS A 12 40.04 45.00 -20.59
N TRP A 13 39.69 45.42 -19.36
CA TRP A 13 38.58 44.85 -18.59
C TRP A 13 37.29 45.69 -18.55
N VAL A 14 37.26 46.86 -19.21
CA VAL A 14 36.10 47.79 -19.15
C VAL A 14 35.31 47.88 -20.46
N ARG A 15 35.64 47.07 -21.48
CA ARG A 15 34.86 46.99 -22.74
C ARG A 15 34.24 45.63 -23.05
N ALA A 16 34.27 44.68 -22.11
CA ALA A 16 33.55 43.40 -22.19
C ALA A 16 32.33 43.33 -21.25
N SER A 17 31.87 44.46 -20.73
CA SER A 17 30.78 44.54 -19.75
C SER A 17 29.60 45.42 -20.20
N ARG A 18 29.43 45.61 -21.52
CA ARG A 18 28.26 46.28 -22.11
C ARG A 18 27.46 45.43 -23.11
N SER A 19 27.86 44.19 -23.34
CA SER A 19 27.15 43.24 -24.23
C SER A 19 26.40 42.14 -23.46
N LEU A 20 26.37 42.20 -22.13
CA LEU A 20 25.70 41.23 -21.25
C LEU A 20 24.51 41.84 -20.49
N LEU A 21 24.07 43.06 -20.86
CA LEU A 21 22.97 43.76 -20.20
C LEU A 21 21.65 43.78 -21.01
N THR A 22 21.53 42.92 -22.02
CA THR A 22 20.31 42.79 -22.85
C THR A 22 19.84 41.34 -23.00
N ALA A 23 20.26 40.45 -22.10
CA ALA A 23 19.84 39.04 -22.09
C ALA A 23 19.34 38.54 -20.71
N PHE A 24 18.99 39.45 -19.80
CA PHE A 24 18.44 39.09 -18.49
C PHE A 24 17.26 40.00 -18.13
N LEU A 25 16.21 39.99 -18.96
CA LEU A 25 14.88 40.38 -18.51
C LEU A 25 13.77 39.77 -19.36
N THR A 26 13.90 38.52 -19.76
CA THR A 26 12.72 37.66 -19.98
C THR A 26 12.49 36.93 -18.67
N LEU A 27 11.79 37.63 -17.77
CA LEU A 27 11.22 37.04 -16.57
C LEU A 27 10.29 35.91 -17.04
N LEU A 28 10.80 34.68 -17.03
CA LEU A 28 9.99 33.48 -17.18
C LEU A 28 9.07 33.44 -15.97
N LEU A 29 7.90 34.08 -16.09
CA LEU A 29 6.73 33.73 -15.31
C LEU A 29 6.41 32.28 -15.68
N LEU A 30 7.13 31.34 -15.05
CA LEU A 30 6.62 30.00 -14.83
C LEU A 30 5.31 30.23 -14.08
N ALA A 31 4.19 30.14 -14.79
CA ALA A 31 2.89 30.04 -14.18
C ALA A 31 2.98 28.84 -13.22
N TYR A 32 3.13 29.11 -11.93
CA TYR A 32 3.09 28.08 -10.91
C TYR A 32 1.71 27.45 -11.03
N ALA A 33 1.62 26.24 -11.57
CA ALA A 33 0.40 25.47 -11.45
C ALA A 33 0.10 25.39 -9.95
N PRO A 34 -1.13 25.74 -9.51
CA PRO A 34 -1.46 25.72 -8.10
C PRO A 34 -1.19 24.33 -7.54
N ALA A 35 -0.44 24.25 -6.44
CA ALA A 35 -0.13 22.98 -5.80
C ALA A 35 -1.43 22.30 -5.38
N GLN A 36 -1.58 21.02 -5.71
CA GLN A 36 -2.70 20.21 -5.24
C GLN A 36 -2.61 20.02 -3.73
N SER A 37 -3.72 20.13 -3.03
CA SER A 37 -3.77 20.04 -1.58
C SER A 37 -5.06 19.38 -1.09
N TRP A 38 -5.00 18.91 0.16
CA TRP A 38 -6.17 18.41 0.89
C TRP A 38 -7.03 19.57 1.39
N SER A 39 -8.34 19.44 1.26
CA SER A 39 -9.28 20.30 1.96
C SER A 39 -10.40 19.48 2.59
N LEU A 40 -10.94 19.99 3.69
CA LEU A 40 -11.89 19.30 4.55
C LEU A 40 -13.10 20.19 4.78
N ARG A 41 -14.30 19.60 4.77
CA ARG A 41 -15.54 20.32 5.07
C ARG A 41 -16.44 19.46 5.94
N VAL A 42 -16.98 20.02 7.01
CA VAL A 42 -18.00 19.35 7.81
C VAL A 42 -19.38 19.77 7.32
N ARG A 43 -20.26 18.80 7.06
CA ARG A 43 -21.66 19.00 6.72
C ARG A 43 -22.53 18.08 7.58
N GLY A 44 -23.20 18.66 8.58
CA GLY A 44 -23.92 17.86 9.58
C GLY A 44 -22.95 16.96 10.34
N THR A 45 -23.18 15.65 10.31
CA THR A 45 -22.29 14.63 10.91
C THR A 45 -21.27 14.07 9.93
N ILE A 46 -21.15 14.60 8.71
CA ILE A 46 -20.23 14.07 7.69
C ILE A 46 -19.02 15.00 7.55
N LEU A 47 -17.81 14.44 7.69
CA LEU A 47 -16.56 15.05 7.29
C LEU A 47 -16.28 14.66 5.83
N GLU A 48 -16.40 15.63 4.92
CA GLU A 48 -16.10 15.50 3.51
C GLU A 48 -14.62 15.83 3.25
N ILE A 49 -13.96 15.00 2.45
CA ILE A 49 -12.52 15.07 2.21
C ILE A 49 -12.25 15.22 0.72
N PHE A 50 -11.57 16.30 0.36
CA PHE A 50 -11.30 16.69 -1.02
C PHE A 50 -9.80 16.77 -1.27
N TYR A 51 -9.41 16.55 -2.53
CA TYR A 51 -8.03 16.75 -2.96
C TYR A 51 -8.00 17.37 -4.35
N GLY A 52 -7.22 18.43 -4.54
CA GLY A 52 -7.09 19.08 -5.84
C GLY A 52 -6.60 20.51 -5.73
N THR A 53 -6.92 21.32 -6.73
CA THR A 53 -6.53 22.74 -6.79
C THR A 53 -7.76 23.64 -6.60
N ASN A 54 -7.56 24.92 -6.33
CA ASN A 54 -8.65 25.88 -6.10
C ASN A 54 -9.70 25.98 -7.24
N GLY A 55 -9.45 25.42 -8.43
CA GLY A 55 -10.42 25.33 -9.53
C GLY A 55 -11.04 23.93 -9.77
N SER A 56 -10.54 22.88 -9.12
CA SER A 56 -11.06 21.50 -9.20
C SER A 56 -10.64 20.72 -7.97
N THR A 57 -11.56 20.59 -7.01
CA THR A 57 -11.38 19.83 -5.75
C THR A 57 -12.41 18.70 -5.67
N PRO A 58 -12.23 17.60 -6.41
CA PRO A 58 -13.11 16.44 -6.28
C PRO A 58 -13.07 15.86 -4.86
N GLN A 59 -14.22 15.35 -4.41
CA GLN A 59 -14.33 14.65 -3.15
C GLN A 59 -13.84 13.22 -3.31
N TYR A 60 -12.95 12.76 -2.44
CA TYR A 60 -12.37 11.41 -2.48
C TYR A 60 -12.83 10.53 -1.34
N ALA A 61 -13.21 11.13 -0.21
CA ALA A 61 -13.67 10.38 0.94
C ALA A 61 -14.72 11.14 1.76
N ALA A 62 -15.47 10.38 2.56
CA ALA A 62 -16.45 10.90 3.51
C ALA A 62 -16.42 10.04 4.77
N LEU A 63 -16.29 10.68 5.93
CA LEU A 63 -16.37 10.04 7.24
C LEU A 63 -17.64 10.48 7.95
N HIS A 64 -18.50 9.53 8.28
CA HIS A 64 -19.66 9.73 9.14
C HIS A 64 -19.23 9.75 10.60
N LEU A 65 -19.22 10.92 11.22
CA LEU A 65 -18.71 11.18 12.57
C LEU A 65 -19.59 10.58 13.67
N ASP A 66 -20.83 10.23 13.38
CA ASP A 66 -21.79 9.62 14.31
C ASP A 66 -21.68 8.09 14.40
N SER A 67 -21.04 7.46 13.41
CA SER A 67 -21.06 6.01 13.22
C SER A 67 -19.70 5.42 12.87
N SER A 68 -18.70 6.25 12.52
CA SER A 68 -17.37 5.89 12.02
C SER A 68 -17.35 5.17 10.66
N TYR A 69 -18.45 5.28 9.89
CA TYR A 69 -18.50 4.76 8.53
C TYR A 69 -17.68 5.66 7.61
N PHE A 70 -16.71 5.06 6.95
CA PHE A 70 -15.76 5.74 6.08
C PHE A 70 -15.93 5.25 4.64
N ARG A 71 -16.31 6.15 3.76
CA ARG A 71 -16.43 5.89 2.32
C ARG A 71 -15.25 6.48 1.59
N MET A 72 -14.70 5.71 0.66
CA MET A 72 -13.64 6.12 -0.25
C MET A 72 -14.11 5.93 -1.70
N ASN A 73 -13.65 6.78 -2.60
CA ASN A 73 -13.85 6.63 -4.03
C ASN A 73 -12.51 6.81 -4.77
N TYR A 74 -12.45 6.47 -6.05
CA TYR A 74 -11.20 6.47 -6.82
C TYR A 74 -11.03 7.70 -7.74
N GLY A 75 -11.81 8.75 -7.50
CA GLY A 75 -11.75 10.01 -8.24
C GLY A 75 -13.09 10.45 -8.85
N PRO A 76 -13.07 11.52 -9.68
CA PRO A 76 -14.28 12.19 -10.17
C PRO A 76 -15.27 11.30 -10.92
N ASN A 77 -14.80 10.20 -11.51
CA ASN A 77 -15.61 9.27 -12.29
C ASN A 77 -16.18 8.12 -11.44
N SER A 78 -15.82 8.04 -10.16
CA SER A 78 -16.32 7.05 -9.21
C SER A 78 -17.59 7.57 -8.54
N SER A 79 -18.56 6.68 -8.36
CA SER A 79 -19.63 6.94 -7.39
C SER A 79 -19.17 6.57 -5.97
N TRP A 80 -20.10 6.63 -5.02
CA TRP A 80 -19.94 6.07 -3.68
C TRP A 80 -20.44 4.64 -3.65
N GLY A 81 -19.81 3.73 -2.92
CA GLY A 81 -20.30 2.36 -2.78
C GLY A 81 -20.11 1.87 -1.35
N THR A 82 -19.48 0.72 -1.24
CA THR A 82 -19.09 0.09 0.02
C THR A 82 -18.45 1.08 1.00
N SER A 83 -18.93 1.06 2.24
CA SER A 83 -18.34 1.76 3.38
C SER A 83 -17.39 0.83 4.13
N VAL A 84 -16.35 1.40 4.74
CA VAL A 84 -15.51 0.74 5.73
C VAL A 84 -15.95 1.20 7.11
N ILE A 85 -16.22 0.27 8.02
CA ILE A 85 -16.49 0.59 9.42
C ILE A 85 -15.14 0.63 10.14
N LEU A 86 -14.74 1.83 10.57
CA LEU A 86 -13.40 2.04 11.18
C LEU A 86 -13.34 1.61 12.64
N MET A 87 -14.40 1.85 13.41
CA MET A 87 -14.50 1.31 14.78
C MET A 87 -14.62 -0.21 14.74
N PRO A 88 -14.03 -0.92 15.71
CA PRO A 88 -14.16 -2.38 15.75
C PRO A 88 -15.63 -2.77 15.95
N ALA A 89 -16.00 -3.92 15.39
CA ALA A 89 -17.29 -4.54 15.67
C ALA A 89 -17.08 -5.88 16.39
N PHE A 90 -17.91 -6.21 17.38
CA PHE A 90 -17.70 -7.41 18.18
C PHE A 90 -18.97 -7.89 18.87
N TRP A 91 -18.97 -9.16 19.26
CA TRP A 91 -19.99 -9.77 20.11
C TRP A 91 -19.53 -9.84 21.55
N SER A 92 -20.39 -9.38 22.47
CA SER A 92 -20.15 -9.43 23.90
C SER A 92 -21.46 -9.64 24.65
N GLY A 93 -21.52 -10.70 25.46
CA GLY A 93 -22.71 -11.04 26.24
C GLY A 93 -23.95 -11.29 25.37
N GLY A 94 -23.77 -11.84 24.17
CA GLY A 94 -24.85 -12.07 23.20
C GLY A 94 -25.34 -10.82 22.48
N ARG A 95 -24.73 -9.65 22.72
CA ARG A 95 -25.04 -8.39 22.03
C ARG A 95 -23.97 -8.06 21.01
N TYR A 96 -24.41 -7.63 19.84
CA TYR A 96 -23.53 -7.13 18.79
C TYR A 96 -23.31 -5.62 18.93
N TYR A 97 -22.05 -5.20 18.85
CA TYR A 97 -21.60 -3.82 18.88
C TYR A 97 -20.93 -3.50 17.55
N GLN A 98 -21.38 -2.42 16.89
CA GLN A 98 -20.85 -1.97 15.61
C GLN A 98 -21.13 -0.48 15.44
N GLY A 99 -20.11 0.25 14.96
CA GLY A 99 -20.21 1.69 14.74
C GLY A 99 -20.31 2.47 16.06
N ALA A 100 -19.68 3.63 16.08
CA ALA A 100 -19.78 4.55 17.21
C ALA A 100 -19.41 5.97 16.76
N PRO A 101 -19.89 7.00 17.47
CA PRO A 101 -19.45 8.36 17.24
C PRO A 101 -17.94 8.50 17.47
N VAL A 102 -17.30 9.33 16.65
CA VAL A 102 -15.88 9.64 16.73
C VAL A 102 -15.65 11.14 16.81
N SER A 103 -14.81 11.55 17.75
CA SER A 103 -14.12 12.85 17.71
C SER A 103 -12.95 12.76 16.75
N TRP A 104 -12.62 13.85 16.08
CA TRP A 104 -11.57 13.87 15.06
C TRP A 104 -10.70 15.12 15.13
N SER A 105 -9.46 14.96 14.70
CA SER A 105 -8.55 16.06 14.34
C SER A 105 -7.75 15.65 13.10
N HIS A 106 -7.06 16.60 12.47
CA HIS A 106 -6.25 16.30 11.30
C HIS A 106 -4.96 17.09 11.29
N ARG A 107 -4.01 16.59 10.49
CA ARG A 107 -2.81 17.32 10.06
C ARG A 107 -2.40 16.86 8.67
N VAL A 108 -1.60 17.65 8.00
CA VAL A 108 -0.97 17.27 6.73
C VAL A 108 0.52 17.01 7.00
N GLU A 109 1.00 15.84 6.63
CA GLU A 109 2.41 15.44 6.74
C GLU A 109 2.98 15.26 5.34
N GLY A 110 3.82 16.19 4.89
CA GLY A 110 4.24 16.24 3.49
C GLY A 110 3.04 16.45 2.57
N SER A 111 2.72 15.44 1.74
CA SER A 111 1.55 15.45 0.85
C SER A 111 0.37 14.62 1.38
N GLU A 112 0.51 13.98 2.53
CA GLU A 112 -0.47 13.04 3.07
C GLU A 112 -1.39 13.72 4.08
N LEU A 113 -2.67 13.34 4.07
CA LEU A 113 -3.63 13.77 5.09
C LEU A 113 -3.69 12.71 6.18
N VAL A 114 -3.47 13.13 7.42
CA VAL A 114 -3.57 12.26 8.59
C VAL A 114 -4.75 12.69 9.45
N LEU A 115 -5.76 11.83 9.53
CA LEU A 115 -6.87 11.95 10.47
C LEU A 115 -6.55 11.18 11.74
N GLN A 116 -6.77 11.81 12.88
CA GLN A 116 -6.73 11.18 14.21
C GLN A 116 -8.16 11.12 14.73
N LEU A 117 -8.66 9.92 15.00
CA LEU A 117 -10.01 9.70 15.50
C LEU A 117 -9.97 9.06 16.88
N SER A 118 -10.95 9.38 17.71
CA SER A 118 -11.15 8.73 19.00
C SER A 118 -12.63 8.57 19.31
N GLY A 119 -12.99 7.49 19.98
CA GLY A 119 -14.38 7.22 20.34
C GLY A 119 -14.49 6.08 21.34
N SER A 120 -15.70 5.88 21.87
CA SER A 120 -15.98 4.78 22.80
C SER A 120 -17.01 3.83 22.19
N ILE A 121 -16.81 2.52 22.39
CA ILE A 121 -17.80 1.50 22.02
C ILE A 121 -17.86 0.45 23.13
N ALA A 122 -19.05 0.27 23.71
CA ALA A 122 -19.20 -0.42 25.00
C ALA A 122 -18.26 0.18 26.07
N SER A 123 -17.44 -0.65 26.71
CA SER A 123 -16.42 -0.24 27.69
C SER A 123 -15.03 0.00 27.07
N LEU A 124 -14.90 -0.07 25.75
CA LEU A 124 -13.63 0.16 25.05
C LEU A 124 -13.47 1.62 24.67
N GLN A 125 -12.27 2.15 24.90
CA GLN A 125 -11.82 3.42 24.33
C GLN A 125 -10.93 3.12 23.13
N VAL A 126 -11.27 3.69 21.99
CA VAL A 126 -10.63 3.41 20.70
C VAL A 126 -9.90 4.66 20.21
N SER A 127 -8.65 4.50 19.81
CA SER A 127 -7.88 5.51 19.09
C SER A 127 -7.52 4.97 17.72
N LEU A 128 -7.81 5.74 16.67
CA LEU A 128 -7.62 5.39 15.27
C LEU A 128 -6.84 6.49 14.57
N GLN A 129 -6.02 6.10 13.59
CA GLN A 129 -5.41 6.99 12.63
C GLN A 129 -5.73 6.51 11.22
N VAL A 130 -6.17 7.41 10.36
CA VAL A 130 -6.36 7.18 8.92
C VAL A 130 -5.43 8.12 8.16
N ARG A 131 -4.46 7.56 7.45
CA ARG A 131 -3.50 8.29 6.62
C ARG A 131 -3.84 8.10 5.15
N LEU A 132 -4.28 9.17 4.49
CA LEU A 132 -4.64 9.21 3.08
C LEU A 132 -3.46 9.72 2.24
N LEU A 133 -3.12 8.96 1.21
CA LEU A 133 -2.12 9.38 0.22
C LEU A 133 -2.78 10.23 -0.86
N PRO A 134 -2.05 11.16 -1.50
CA PRO A 134 -2.52 11.83 -2.70
C PRO A 134 -3.13 10.82 -3.69
N PRO A 135 -4.35 11.07 -4.19
CA PRO A 135 -4.98 10.21 -5.18
C PRO A 135 -4.09 10.01 -6.40
N ARG A 136 -4.08 8.78 -6.90
CA ARG A 136 -3.47 8.40 -8.17
C ARG A 136 -4.57 8.24 -9.23
N PRO A 137 -4.24 8.18 -10.52
CA PRO A 137 -5.24 7.90 -11.54
C PRO A 137 -6.04 6.62 -11.22
N ASN A 138 -7.35 6.78 -11.01
CA ASN A 138 -8.28 5.70 -10.65
C ASN A 138 -7.94 4.95 -9.35
N GLU A 139 -7.29 5.60 -8.38
CA GLU A 139 -6.94 4.96 -7.12
C GLU A 139 -6.85 5.95 -5.96
N LEU A 140 -7.43 5.57 -4.82
CA LEU A 140 -7.18 6.20 -3.52
C LEU A 140 -6.69 5.14 -2.54
N LEU A 141 -5.60 5.44 -1.84
CA LEU A 141 -5.01 4.60 -0.81
C LEU A 141 -5.12 5.26 0.56
N ALA A 142 -5.44 4.45 1.57
CA ALA A 142 -5.37 4.85 2.97
C ALA A 142 -4.70 3.78 3.82
N PHE A 143 -3.95 4.21 4.84
CA PHE A 143 -3.42 3.34 5.88
C PHE A 143 -4.17 3.61 7.19
N VAL A 144 -4.69 2.54 7.80
CA VAL A 144 -5.41 2.62 9.06
C VAL A 144 -4.61 1.92 10.14
N SER A 145 -4.50 2.56 11.30
CA SER A 145 -3.96 1.95 12.52
C SER A 145 -4.87 2.25 13.69
N ALA A 146 -5.09 1.28 14.56
CA ALA A 146 -5.96 1.40 15.71
C ALA A 146 -5.32 0.84 16.98
N SER A 147 -5.75 1.35 18.12
CA SER A 147 -5.48 0.78 19.43
C SER A 147 -6.70 0.92 20.34
N VAL A 148 -6.83 0.01 21.30
CA VAL A 148 -7.93 0.03 22.27
C VAL A 148 -7.43 -0.12 23.70
N SER A 149 -8.03 0.64 24.60
CA SER A 149 -7.92 0.46 26.04
C SER A 149 -9.28 0.12 26.66
N GLY A 150 -9.29 -0.30 27.92
CA GLY A 150 -10.47 -0.87 28.58
C GLY A 150 -10.59 -2.39 28.38
N SER A 151 -11.73 -2.96 28.75
CA SER A 151 -11.95 -4.41 28.69
C SER A 151 -13.41 -4.73 28.47
N VAL A 152 -13.66 -5.74 27.63
CA VAL A 152 -14.99 -6.27 27.37
C VAL A 152 -14.86 -7.78 27.16
N PRO A 153 -15.76 -8.62 27.69
CA PRO A 153 -15.74 -10.05 27.38
C PRO A 153 -16.07 -10.24 25.90
N ILE A 154 -15.29 -11.07 25.21
CA ILE A 154 -15.54 -11.41 23.80
C ILE A 154 -16.23 -12.76 23.74
N ASP A 155 -17.35 -12.83 23.05
CA ASP A 155 -18.11 -14.06 22.89
C ASP A 155 -17.32 -15.10 22.07
N ASN A 156 -17.47 -16.38 22.39
CA ASN A 156 -16.87 -17.46 21.61
C ASN A 156 -17.62 -17.66 20.28
N ARG A 157 -17.28 -16.83 19.29
CA ARG A 157 -17.85 -16.87 17.94
C ARG A 157 -16.74 -16.88 16.87
N PRO A 158 -16.15 -18.05 16.56
CA PRO A 158 -15.07 -18.14 15.59
C PRO A 158 -15.45 -17.49 14.25
N GLY A 159 -14.57 -16.64 13.73
CA GLY A 159 -14.79 -15.93 12.46
C GLY A 159 -15.61 -14.64 12.57
N GLU A 160 -16.19 -14.29 13.73
CA GLU A 160 -16.96 -13.05 13.88
C GLU A 160 -16.92 -12.40 15.27
N ALA A 161 -16.20 -12.98 16.23
CA ALA A 161 -16.15 -12.53 17.62
C ALA A 161 -15.65 -11.08 17.78
N PHE A 162 -14.50 -10.75 17.19
CA PHE A 162 -13.93 -9.40 17.16
C PHE A 162 -13.45 -9.05 15.75
N LYS A 163 -14.00 -8.00 15.15
CA LYS A 163 -13.76 -7.55 13.79
C LYS A 163 -12.96 -6.24 13.81
N PRO A 164 -11.63 -6.27 13.57
CA PRO A 164 -10.82 -5.04 13.48
C PRO A 164 -11.21 -4.14 12.30
N VAL A 165 -11.87 -4.70 11.28
CA VAL A 165 -12.32 -4.01 10.08
C VAL A 165 -13.49 -4.77 9.46
N MET A 166 -14.50 -4.03 9.00
CA MET A 166 -15.67 -4.57 8.31
C MET A 166 -16.08 -3.66 7.15
N LEU A 167 -16.40 -4.27 6.02
CA LEU A 167 -17.02 -3.64 4.87
C LEU A 167 -18.54 -3.77 5.00
N SER A 168 -19.24 -2.67 4.75
CA SER A 168 -20.70 -2.54 4.75
C SER A 168 -21.14 -2.08 3.37
N SER A 169 -21.98 -2.84 2.70
CA SER A 169 -22.40 -2.58 1.32
C SER A 169 -23.82 -3.08 1.06
N MET A 170 -24.29 -2.90 -0.17
CA MET A 170 -25.63 -3.30 -0.60
C MET A 170 -25.54 -4.26 -1.80
N HIS A 171 -26.31 -5.35 -1.74
CA HIS A 171 -26.59 -6.25 -2.86
C HIS A 171 -27.98 -6.88 -2.66
N VAL A 172 -28.97 -6.32 -3.35
CA VAL A 172 -30.37 -6.76 -3.28
C VAL A 172 -30.70 -7.73 -4.42
N SER A 173 -30.07 -7.56 -5.58
CA SER A 173 -30.24 -8.43 -6.74
C SER A 173 -29.03 -8.35 -7.66
N ASN A 174 -28.97 -9.17 -8.71
CA ASN A 174 -27.90 -9.12 -9.71
C ASN A 174 -27.82 -7.79 -10.49
N THR A 175 -28.85 -6.93 -10.41
CA THR A 175 -28.91 -5.63 -11.09
C THR A 175 -28.95 -4.45 -10.13
N LEU A 176 -29.26 -4.65 -8.85
CA LEU A 176 -29.33 -3.62 -7.82
C LEU A 176 -28.31 -3.91 -6.71
N TRP A 177 -27.14 -3.29 -6.82
CA TRP A 177 -26.04 -3.47 -5.90
C TRP A 177 -25.06 -2.30 -5.92
N ASP A 178 -24.36 -2.13 -4.78
CA ASP A 178 -23.13 -1.35 -4.62
C ASP A 178 -21.88 -2.24 -4.72
N ALA A 179 -22.00 -3.53 -4.36
CA ALA A 179 -20.95 -4.54 -4.53
C ALA A 179 -21.46 -5.73 -5.34
N GLN A 180 -20.76 -6.08 -6.43
CA GLN A 180 -21.11 -7.18 -7.33
C GLN A 180 -20.77 -8.55 -6.73
N SER A 181 -19.62 -8.65 -6.05
CA SER A 181 -19.12 -9.90 -5.48
C SER A 181 -18.15 -9.64 -4.34
N ALA A 182 -17.91 -10.64 -3.52
CA ALA A 182 -16.86 -10.62 -2.50
C ALA A 182 -15.64 -11.42 -2.98
N TYR A 183 -14.47 -11.12 -2.42
CA TYR A 183 -13.30 -11.96 -2.63
C TYR A 183 -12.41 -11.99 -1.40
N ALA A 184 -11.72 -13.12 -1.22
CA ALA A 184 -10.69 -13.31 -0.21
C ALA A 184 -9.54 -14.08 -0.84
N GLU A 185 -8.32 -13.55 -0.71
CA GLU A 185 -7.13 -14.03 -1.40
C GLU A 185 -7.41 -14.18 -2.91
N CYS A 186 -7.35 -15.42 -3.40
CA CYS A 186 -7.47 -15.75 -4.82
C CYS A 186 -8.87 -16.24 -5.20
N SER A 187 -9.77 -16.36 -4.24
CA SER A 187 -11.12 -16.86 -4.43
C SER A 187 -12.11 -15.71 -4.52
N SER A 188 -13.04 -15.81 -5.47
CA SER A 188 -14.20 -14.93 -5.59
C SER A 188 -15.45 -15.67 -5.11
N TYR A 189 -16.36 -14.95 -4.47
CA TYR A 189 -17.57 -15.47 -3.86
C TYR A 189 -18.77 -14.66 -4.33
N ALA A 190 -19.83 -15.35 -4.75
CA ALA A 190 -21.11 -14.72 -5.04
C ALA A 190 -21.71 -14.18 -3.73
N ILE A 191 -22.42 -13.05 -3.80
CA ILE A 191 -23.17 -12.52 -2.66
C ILE A 191 -24.57 -13.16 -2.70
N PRO A 192 -24.93 -14.01 -1.71
CA PRO A 192 -26.24 -14.64 -1.67
C PRO A 192 -27.34 -13.62 -1.35
N SER A 193 -28.61 -14.01 -1.52
CA SER A 193 -29.74 -13.16 -1.09
C SER A 193 -29.87 -13.04 0.44
N SER A 194 -29.35 -14.01 1.17
CA SER A 194 -29.21 -13.99 2.64
C SER A 194 -28.23 -15.07 3.10
N GLY A 195 -27.71 -14.94 4.32
CA GLY A 195 -26.82 -15.92 4.94
C GLY A 195 -25.34 -15.67 4.69
N TRP A 196 -24.52 -16.71 4.87
CA TRP A 196 -23.07 -16.60 4.78
C TRP A 196 -22.57 -16.42 3.34
N ILE A 197 -21.64 -15.47 3.15
CA ILE A 197 -20.87 -15.33 1.92
C ILE A 197 -19.76 -16.39 1.85
N ILE A 198 -19.11 -16.66 2.99
CA ILE A 198 -18.04 -17.67 3.13
C ILE A 198 -18.29 -18.45 4.43
N TYR A 199 -18.60 -19.73 4.33
CA TYR A 199 -18.74 -20.61 5.50
C TYR A 199 -18.17 -22.01 5.20
N PRO A 200 -17.28 -22.55 6.05
CA PRO A 200 -16.61 -21.89 7.18
C PRO A 200 -15.72 -20.71 6.72
N ALA A 201 -15.33 -19.82 7.63
CA ALA A 201 -14.44 -18.70 7.32
C ALA A 201 -13.10 -19.18 6.74
N THR A 202 -12.47 -18.33 5.90
CA THR A 202 -11.17 -18.63 5.28
C THR A 202 -10.07 -17.76 5.87
N SER A 203 -8.84 -18.27 5.96
CA SER A 203 -7.71 -17.47 6.45
C SER A 203 -7.04 -16.70 5.32
N GLY A 204 -6.80 -15.41 5.52
CA GLY A 204 -6.13 -14.57 4.52
C GLY A 204 -5.81 -13.17 5.01
N ARG A 205 -5.06 -12.44 4.18
CA ARG A 205 -4.65 -11.05 4.36
C ARG A 205 -5.41 -10.09 3.44
N LEU A 206 -5.70 -10.51 2.22
CA LEU A 206 -6.33 -9.68 1.19
C LEU A 206 -7.81 -10.06 1.05
N PHE A 207 -8.70 -9.09 1.18
CA PHE A 207 -10.12 -9.29 0.92
C PHE A 207 -10.80 -8.00 0.47
N GLY A 208 -11.96 -8.10 -0.17
CA GLY A 208 -12.69 -6.91 -0.58
C GLY A 208 -14.05 -7.21 -1.16
N LEU A 209 -14.77 -6.13 -1.44
CA LEU A 209 -16.02 -6.14 -2.18
C LEU A 209 -15.77 -5.46 -3.54
N LEU A 210 -15.99 -6.23 -4.61
CA LEU A 210 -15.83 -5.77 -5.98
C LEU A 210 -16.99 -4.84 -6.33
N GLY A 211 -16.67 -3.62 -6.74
CA GLY A 211 -17.65 -2.64 -7.22
C GLY A 211 -17.96 -2.82 -8.71
N GLY A 212 -18.32 -1.72 -9.38
CA GLY A 212 -18.64 -1.69 -10.81
C GLY A 212 -19.92 -0.93 -11.12
N THR A 213 -20.54 -1.23 -12.26
CA THR A 213 -21.78 -0.58 -12.70
C THR A 213 -22.95 -1.54 -12.63
N SER A 214 -24.00 -1.12 -11.93
CA SER A 214 -25.30 -1.79 -11.81
C SER A 214 -26.42 -0.87 -12.32
N ALA A 215 -27.65 -1.36 -12.37
CA ALA A 215 -28.82 -0.53 -12.69
C ALA A 215 -29.14 0.49 -11.57
N TRP A 216 -28.67 0.22 -10.34
CA TRP A 216 -28.78 1.14 -9.21
C TRP A 216 -27.76 2.25 -9.26
N LYS A 217 -26.51 1.92 -9.59
CA LYS A 217 -25.40 2.87 -9.49
C LYS A 217 -24.27 2.57 -10.48
N PRO A 218 -23.80 3.57 -11.24
CA PRO A 218 -22.61 3.41 -12.07
C PRO A 218 -21.32 3.53 -11.24
N ASN A 219 -20.26 2.86 -11.67
CA ASN A 219 -18.89 3.10 -11.22
C ASN A 219 -18.69 3.06 -9.70
N ALA A 220 -19.37 2.14 -9.00
CA ALA A 220 -19.12 1.89 -7.59
C ALA A 220 -17.67 1.43 -7.38
N PRO A 221 -16.95 1.94 -6.37
CA PRO A 221 -15.57 1.56 -6.12
C PRO A 221 -15.48 0.13 -5.62
N THR A 222 -14.49 -0.61 -6.10
CA THR A 222 -13.96 -1.78 -5.42
C THR A 222 -13.22 -1.31 -4.18
N ILE A 223 -13.67 -1.78 -3.01
CA ILE A 223 -13.01 -1.51 -1.73
C ILE A 223 -12.27 -2.76 -1.28
N GLU A 224 -10.97 -2.63 -1.10
CA GLU A 224 -10.05 -3.71 -0.78
C GLU A 224 -9.32 -3.41 0.52
N VAL A 225 -9.14 -4.45 1.32
CA VAL A 225 -8.42 -4.44 2.60
C VAL A 225 -7.24 -5.38 2.50
N LEU A 226 -6.05 -4.89 2.85
CA LEU A 226 -4.85 -5.72 3.03
C LEU A 226 -4.40 -5.66 4.50
N LEU A 227 -4.37 -6.83 5.14
CA LEU A 227 -3.92 -7.00 6.52
C LEU A 227 -2.40 -7.28 6.59
N PRO A 228 -1.71 -6.88 7.67
CA PRO A 228 -0.31 -7.21 7.89
C PRO A 228 -0.11 -8.72 8.15
N GLN A 229 -1.08 -9.38 8.79
CA GLN A 229 -1.07 -10.80 9.11
C GLN A 229 -2.42 -11.44 8.78
N PRO A 230 -2.47 -12.75 8.48
CA PRO A 230 -3.72 -13.41 8.15
C PRO A 230 -4.72 -13.38 9.31
N LEU A 231 -5.99 -13.13 8.99
CA LEU A 231 -7.14 -13.26 9.90
C LEU A 231 -8.21 -14.14 9.25
N GLN A 232 -9.24 -14.50 10.00
CA GLN A 232 -10.39 -15.24 9.49
C GLN A 232 -11.32 -14.28 8.74
N ILE A 233 -11.54 -14.51 7.45
CA ILE A 233 -12.35 -13.69 6.56
C ILE A 233 -13.67 -14.41 6.28
N THR A 234 -14.78 -13.69 6.46
CA THR A 234 -16.13 -14.16 6.15
C THR A 234 -17.07 -12.97 5.89
N GLY A 235 -18.33 -13.25 5.63
CA GLY A 235 -19.37 -12.24 5.57
C GLY A 235 -20.76 -12.82 5.67
N TRP A 236 -21.71 -11.94 5.91
CA TRP A 236 -23.11 -12.25 6.08
C TRP A 236 -23.96 -11.27 5.30
N VAL A 237 -25.02 -11.79 4.69
CA VAL A 237 -26.06 -11.00 4.02
C VAL A 237 -27.33 -11.11 4.83
N THR A 238 -27.85 -9.97 5.26
CA THR A 238 -29.22 -9.89 5.77
C THR A 238 -30.14 -9.75 4.57
N TYR A 239 -31.24 -10.50 4.54
CA TYR A 239 -32.22 -10.33 3.47
C TYR A 239 -32.78 -8.90 3.47
N SER A 240 -32.74 -8.23 2.33
CA SER A 240 -33.43 -6.96 2.11
C SER A 240 -33.82 -6.82 0.64
N THR A 241 -34.90 -6.09 0.39
CA THR A 241 -35.33 -5.64 -0.94
C THR A 241 -35.16 -4.14 -1.13
N ASN A 242 -34.68 -3.41 -0.11
CA ASN A 242 -34.48 -1.97 -0.16
C ASN A 242 -33.02 -1.67 -0.54
N PRO A 243 -32.75 -1.05 -1.70
CA PRO A 243 -31.39 -0.73 -2.13
C PRO A 243 -30.71 0.39 -1.30
N ASN A 244 -31.42 0.99 -0.34
CA ASN A 244 -30.83 1.90 0.65
C ASN A 244 -30.33 1.16 1.90
N ASP A 245 -30.61 -0.14 2.04
CA ASP A 245 -30.12 -0.93 3.15
C ASP A 245 -28.73 -1.49 2.79
N ASP A 246 -27.72 -1.18 3.60
CA ASP A 246 -26.42 -1.84 3.54
C ASP A 246 -26.53 -3.26 4.12
N ASN A 247 -27.13 -4.16 3.35
CA ASN A 247 -27.49 -5.51 3.77
C ASN A 247 -26.32 -6.52 3.73
N VAL A 248 -25.16 -6.13 3.19
CA VAL A 248 -23.96 -6.95 3.04
C VAL A 248 -22.90 -6.53 4.05
N GLY A 249 -22.50 -7.46 4.91
CA GLY A 249 -21.34 -7.34 5.78
C GLY A 249 -20.22 -8.28 5.35
N PHE A 250 -18.98 -7.78 5.20
CA PHE A 250 -17.82 -8.61 4.85
C PHE A 250 -16.59 -8.17 5.65
N TRP A 251 -15.93 -9.07 6.38
CA TRP A 251 -14.95 -8.67 7.41
C TRP A 251 -13.83 -9.67 7.59
N ALA A 252 -12.79 -9.22 8.29
CA ALA A 252 -11.80 -10.07 8.92
C ALA A 252 -12.04 -10.09 10.44
N ALA A 253 -11.76 -11.22 11.10
CA ALA A 253 -12.02 -11.41 12.52
C ALA A 253 -10.91 -12.16 13.27
N SER A 254 -10.82 -11.82 14.54
CA SER A 254 -10.06 -12.50 15.58
C SER A 254 -11.04 -13.19 16.55
N SER A 255 -10.64 -14.32 17.13
CA SER A 255 -11.38 -14.97 18.21
C SER A 255 -11.20 -14.26 19.56
N GLN A 256 -10.28 -13.30 19.64
CA GLN A 256 -9.92 -12.57 20.84
C GLN A 256 -9.95 -11.05 20.60
N LEU A 257 -10.09 -10.29 21.68
CA LEU A 257 -9.95 -8.83 21.67
C LEU A 257 -8.55 -8.44 21.19
N MET A 258 -8.46 -7.79 20.03
CA MET A 258 -7.20 -7.21 19.56
C MET A 258 -6.95 -5.89 20.27
N ARG A 259 -5.72 -5.69 20.76
CA ARG A 259 -5.31 -4.46 21.46
C ARG A 259 -4.80 -3.37 20.53
N SER A 260 -4.22 -3.79 19.42
CA SER A 260 -3.78 -2.92 18.32
C SER A 260 -3.86 -3.69 17.01
N TRP A 261 -4.10 -2.96 15.92
CA TRP A 261 -4.12 -3.52 14.58
C TRP A 261 -3.88 -2.42 13.54
N SER A 262 -3.57 -2.84 12.32
CA SER A 262 -3.45 -1.96 11.16
C SER A 262 -3.88 -2.69 9.90
N TYR A 263 -4.18 -1.93 8.86
CA TYR A 263 -4.49 -2.43 7.53
C TYR A 263 -4.39 -1.31 6.48
N THR A 264 -4.23 -1.71 5.22
CA THR A 264 -4.32 -0.80 4.08
C THR A 264 -5.71 -0.90 3.48
N LEU A 265 -6.27 0.24 3.09
CA LEU A 265 -7.48 0.36 2.29
C LEU A 265 -7.13 0.85 0.90
N ARG A 266 -7.80 0.30 -0.10
CA ARG A 266 -7.70 0.72 -1.49
C ARG A 266 -9.09 0.87 -2.10
N ALA A 267 -9.35 2.02 -2.71
CA ALA A 267 -10.51 2.26 -3.54
C ALA A 267 -10.08 2.42 -5.00
N ALA A 268 -10.67 1.63 -5.91
CA ALA A 268 -10.31 1.58 -7.33
C ALA A 268 -11.46 0.98 -8.17
N PRO A 269 -11.46 1.09 -9.50
CA PRO A 269 -12.45 0.41 -10.33
C PRO A 269 -12.30 -1.12 -10.29
N ASN A 270 -11.06 -1.62 -10.20
CA ASN A 270 -10.74 -3.04 -10.25
C ASN A 270 -10.09 -3.52 -8.95
N ARG A 271 -10.27 -4.81 -8.63
CA ARG A 271 -9.51 -5.50 -7.58
C ARG A 271 -8.04 -5.71 -7.98
N THR A 272 -7.22 -6.08 -7.01
CA THR A 272 -5.84 -6.52 -7.24
C THR A 272 -5.69 -8.03 -6.99
N TYR A 273 -4.48 -8.53 -7.24
CA TYR A 273 -4.13 -9.94 -7.11
C TYR A 273 -2.84 -10.15 -6.32
N ARG A 274 -2.67 -11.40 -5.89
CA ARG A 274 -1.48 -11.91 -5.24
C ARG A 274 -0.55 -12.53 -6.29
N LEU A 275 0.73 -12.20 -6.22
CA LEU A 275 1.78 -12.80 -7.03
C LEU A 275 2.77 -13.52 -6.10
N SER A 276 3.23 -14.70 -6.49
CA SER A 276 4.11 -15.53 -5.65
C SER A 276 5.05 -16.40 -6.49
N GLY A 277 6.12 -16.85 -5.85
CA GLY A 277 7.12 -17.72 -6.45
C GLY A 277 8.24 -18.03 -5.46
N TYR A 278 9.34 -18.57 -6.00
CA TYR A 278 10.55 -18.89 -5.26
C TYR A 278 11.73 -18.12 -5.83
N ILE A 279 12.54 -17.57 -4.93
CA ILE A 279 13.82 -16.94 -5.26
C ILE A 279 14.94 -17.82 -4.74
N THR A 280 15.74 -18.35 -5.66
CA THR A 280 16.98 -19.06 -5.33
C THR A 280 18.12 -18.06 -5.22
N LEU A 281 18.75 -18.00 -4.06
CA LEU A 281 19.96 -17.21 -3.83
C LEU A 281 21.17 -18.06 -4.21
N GLY A 282 21.83 -17.74 -5.34
CA GLY A 282 22.97 -18.49 -5.82
C GLY A 282 24.10 -18.51 -4.81
N GLN A 283 24.74 -19.67 -4.62
CA GLN A 283 25.91 -19.89 -3.76
C GLN A 283 25.73 -19.45 -2.29
N TYR A 284 24.50 -19.22 -1.82
CA TYR A 284 24.22 -18.83 -0.45
C TYR A 284 23.81 -20.05 0.39
N ARG A 285 24.48 -20.23 1.53
CA ARG A 285 24.30 -21.34 2.49
C ARG A 285 23.72 -20.86 3.82
N GLY A 286 23.74 -19.55 4.06
CA GLY A 286 23.12 -18.93 5.23
C GLY A 286 21.59 -19.04 5.26
N ASN A 287 20.99 -18.46 6.30
CA ASN A 287 19.54 -18.50 6.47
C ASN A 287 18.83 -17.61 5.43
N VAL A 288 18.01 -18.25 4.59
CA VAL A 288 17.20 -17.56 3.56
C VAL A 288 16.01 -16.81 4.17
N ILE A 289 15.47 -17.26 5.32
CA ILE A 289 14.30 -16.63 5.93
C ILE A 289 14.68 -15.23 6.43
N GLY A 290 13.94 -14.22 6.00
CA GLY A 290 14.17 -12.83 6.36
C GLY A 290 15.09 -12.09 5.39
N GLN A 291 15.71 -12.77 4.41
CA GLN A 291 16.56 -12.11 3.43
C GLN A 291 15.78 -11.05 2.65
N PRO A 292 16.22 -9.78 2.65
CA PRO A 292 15.52 -8.70 1.98
C PRO A 292 15.78 -8.75 0.47
N ILE A 293 14.73 -8.79 -0.32
CA ILE A 293 14.79 -8.68 -1.77
C ILE A 293 14.00 -7.45 -2.19
N THR A 294 14.66 -6.54 -2.90
CA THR A 294 14.00 -5.43 -3.59
C THR A 294 13.31 -6.00 -4.82
N VAL A 295 12.00 -5.77 -4.90
CA VAL A 295 11.15 -6.14 -6.03
C VAL A 295 10.61 -4.90 -6.71
N GLU A 296 10.73 -4.87 -8.02
CA GLU A 296 10.19 -3.81 -8.86
C GLU A 296 9.20 -4.37 -9.88
N LEU A 297 8.01 -3.76 -9.93
CA LEU A 297 7.06 -3.95 -11.02
C LEU A 297 7.30 -2.86 -12.07
N ARG A 298 7.71 -3.25 -13.27
CA ARG A 298 8.03 -2.34 -14.38
C ARG A 298 7.09 -2.57 -15.55
N PRO A 299 6.79 -1.54 -16.37
CA PRO A 299 6.19 -1.77 -17.67
C PRO A 299 7.07 -2.70 -18.51
N PRO A 300 6.51 -3.55 -19.37
CA PRO A 300 7.30 -4.46 -20.21
C PRO A 300 8.35 -3.70 -21.03
N GLY A 301 9.61 -4.13 -20.96
CA GLY A 301 10.73 -3.50 -21.65
C GLY A 301 11.27 -2.20 -21.04
N SER A 302 10.66 -1.70 -19.96
CA SER A 302 11.12 -0.50 -19.25
C SER A 302 12.01 -0.85 -18.05
N THR A 303 12.92 0.06 -17.71
CA THR A 303 13.73 0.00 -16.48
C THR A 303 13.16 0.86 -15.35
N THR A 304 12.15 1.71 -15.63
CA THR A 304 11.51 2.58 -14.63
C THR A 304 10.43 1.81 -13.87
N PRO A 305 10.54 1.67 -12.54
CA PRO A 305 9.53 0.99 -11.74
C PRO A 305 8.22 1.81 -11.62
N LEU A 306 7.09 1.12 -11.71
CA LEU A 306 5.77 1.64 -11.28
C LEU A 306 5.57 1.46 -9.77
N ARG A 307 6.19 0.42 -9.21
CA ARG A 307 6.17 0.09 -7.78
C ARG A 307 7.50 -0.57 -7.41
N THR A 308 8.08 -0.14 -6.30
CA THR A 308 9.24 -0.76 -5.67
C THR A 308 8.85 -1.15 -4.24
N GLU A 309 9.19 -2.36 -3.83
CA GLU A 309 8.95 -2.85 -2.48
C GLU A 309 10.08 -3.80 -2.06
N THR A 310 10.49 -3.73 -0.79
CA THR A 310 11.37 -4.74 -0.21
C THR A 310 10.52 -5.81 0.45
N ILE A 311 10.69 -7.06 0.01
CA ILE A 311 10.06 -8.22 0.63
C ILE A 311 11.09 -9.02 1.43
N ALA A 312 10.64 -9.71 2.47
CA ALA A 312 11.45 -10.69 3.16
C ALA A 312 11.13 -12.08 2.61
N LEU A 313 12.17 -12.85 2.25
CA LEU A 313 12.00 -14.24 1.85
C LEU A 313 11.50 -15.09 3.02
N GLN A 314 10.64 -16.06 2.70
CA GLN A 314 10.14 -17.07 3.62
C GLN A 314 10.92 -18.38 3.44
N LEU A 315 10.43 -19.45 4.05
CA LEU A 315 11.05 -20.78 3.94
C LEU A 315 11.32 -21.15 2.47
N ASN A 316 12.52 -21.67 2.21
CA ASN A 316 12.99 -22.07 0.89
C ASN A 316 13.01 -20.96 -0.18
N GLY A 317 13.05 -19.68 0.23
CA GLY A 317 13.03 -18.55 -0.69
C GLY A 317 11.65 -18.23 -1.25
N TYR A 318 10.59 -18.78 -0.65
CA TYR A 318 9.23 -18.44 -1.04
C TYR A 318 8.94 -16.97 -0.78
N TYR A 319 8.21 -16.34 -1.68
CA TYR A 319 7.84 -14.94 -1.53
C TYR A 319 6.41 -14.68 -1.99
N THR A 320 5.85 -13.56 -1.54
CA THR A 320 4.51 -13.13 -1.93
C THR A 320 4.44 -11.62 -2.03
N LEU A 321 3.92 -11.13 -3.14
CA LEU A 321 3.57 -9.74 -3.38
C LEU A 321 2.05 -9.61 -3.42
N TYR A 322 1.51 -8.71 -2.60
CA TYR A 322 0.08 -8.40 -2.57
C TYR A 322 -0.21 -7.11 -3.34
N GLN A 323 -1.48 -6.91 -3.69
CA GLN A 323 -1.95 -5.70 -4.34
C GLN A 323 -1.33 -5.42 -5.71
N VAL A 324 -1.10 -6.48 -6.50
CA VAL A 324 -0.64 -6.34 -7.89
C VAL A 324 -1.85 -6.07 -8.77
N ALA A 325 -1.89 -4.90 -9.40
CA ALA A 325 -2.96 -4.55 -10.32
C ALA A 325 -2.94 -5.48 -11.56
N PRO A 326 -4.08 -5.69 -12.23
CA PRO A 326 -4.11 -6.42 -13.49
C PRO A 326 -3.28 -5.69 -14.56
N GLY A 327 -2.51 -6.43 -15.34
CA GLY A 327 -1.60 -5.87 -16.36
C GLY A 327 -0.46 -6.81 -16.72
N SER A 328 0.40 -6.39 -17.65
CA SER A 328 1.63 -7.10 -17.97
C SER A 328 2.82 -6.35 -17.39
N TYR A 329 3.76 -7.06 -16.77
CA TYR A 329 4.90 -6.46 -16.09
C TYR A 329 6.20 -7.21 -16.41
N ASP A 330 7.30 -6.46 -16.41
CA ASP A 330 8.62 -7.02 -16.12
C ASP A 330 8.85 -6.93 -14.61
N ILE A 331 9.19 -8.04 -13.96
CA ILE A 331 9.37 -8.12 -12.52
C ILE A 331 10.85 -8.28 -12.22
N ALA A 332 11.46 -7.25 -11.64
CA ALA A 332 12.87 -7.26 -11.29
C ALA A 332 13.06 -7.60 -9.81
N PHE A 333 14.02 -8.48 -9.52
CA PHE A 333 14.42 -8.89 -8.18
C PHE A 333 15.88 -8.54 -7.97
N GLN A 334 16.22 -7.91 -6.86
CA GLN A 334 17.60 -7.57 -6.51
C GLN A 334 17.82 -7.81 -5.01
N GLY A 335 18.84 -8.61 -4.69
CA GLY A 335 19.28 -8.83 -3.30
C GLY A 335 20.42 -7.88 -2.91
N ALA A 336 21.02 -8.13 -1.75
CA ALA A 336 22.06 -7.26 -1.19
C ALA A 336 23.41 -7.34 -1.93
N HIS A 337 23.79 -8.53 -2.42
CA HIS A 337 25.05 -8.78 -3.12
C HIS A 337 24.84 -9.72 -4.34
N TRP A 338 23.63 -9.71 -4.90
CA TRP A 338 23.29 -10.51 -6.08
C TRP A 338 22.87 -9.60 -7.24
N LEU A 339 23.28 -9.98 -8.45
CA LEU A 339 22.84 -9.38 -9.69
C LEU A 339 21.31 -9.37 -9.80
N ARG A 340 20.78 -8.27 -10.32
CA ARG A 340 19.35 -8.12 -10.59
C ARG A 340 18.90 -9.14 -11.62
N ARG A 341 17.82 -9.85 -11.31
CA ARG A 341 17.13 -10.75 -12.25
C ARG A 341 15.78 -10.18 -12.64
N VAL A 342 15.48 -10.16 -13.95
CA VAL A 342 14.17 -9.73 -14.47
C VAL A 342 13.41 -10.91 -15.06
N VAL A 343 12.21 -11.17 -14.54
CA VAL A 343 11.22 -12.07 -15.14
C VAL A 343 10.32 -11.22 -16.05
N ARG A 344 10.41 -11.44 -17.36
CA ARG A 344 9.78 -10.58 -18.36
C ARG A 344 8.35 -11.00 -18.70
N ASN A 345 7.54 -10.04 -19.13
CA ASN A 345 6.20 -10.24 -19.69
C ASN A 345 5.26 -11.09 -18.82
N VAL A 346 5.30 -10.89 -17.49
CA VAL A 346 4.41 -11.56 -16.55
C VAL A 346 3.02 -10.95 -16.66
N ALA A 347 2.06 -11.72 -17.19
CA ALA A 347 0.68 -11.30 -17.33
C ALA A 347 -0.13 -11.59 -16.07
N ILE A 348 -0.73 -10.55 -15.49
CA ILE A 348 -1.54 -10.58 -14.28
C ILE A 348 -3.00 -10.33 -14.64
N SER A 349 -3.81 -11.39 -14.61
CA SER A 349 -5.28 -11.33 -14.75
C SER A 349 -6.02 -11.99 -13.59
N SER A 350 -5.29 -12.73 -12.75
CA SER A 350 -5.74 -13.41 -11.55
C SER A 350 -4.54 -13.57 -10.60
N CYS A 351 -4.74 -14.21 -9.44
CA CYS A 351 -3.60 -14.61 -8.62
C CYS A 351 -2.64 -15.49 -9.41
N LEU A 352 -1.34 -15.17 -9.32
CA LEU A 352 -0.29 -15.87 -10.04
C LEU A 352 0.71 -16.50 -9.07
N SER A 353 1.10 -17.73 -9.38
CA SER A 353 2.15 -18.47 -8.67
C SER A 353 3.19 -18.96 -9.67
N GLY A 354 4.38 -19.33 -9.18
CA GLY A 354 5.46 -19.84 -10.01
C GLY A 354 6.25 -18.76 -10.74
N VAL A 355 6.20 -17.50 -10.28
CA VAL A 355 7.07 -16.43 -10.77
C VAL A 355 8.43 -16.58 -10.10
N ASN A 356 9.22 -17.53 -10.59
CA ASN A 356 10.48 -17.92 -9.96
C ASN A 356 11.67 -17.13 -10.52
N ALA A 357 12.69 -16.93 -9.69
CA ALA A 357 13.95 -16.31 -10.10
C ALA A 357 15.14 -17.00 -9.41
N SER A 358 16.28 -17.01 -10.09
CA SER A 358 17.57 -17.36 -9.50
C SER A 358 18.48 -16.14 -9.61
N LEU A 359 19.02 -15.69 -8.48
CA LEU A 359 19.91 -14.55 -8.40
C LEU A 359 21.36 -15.03 -8.40
N VAL A 360 22.19 -14.43 -9.26
CA VAL A 360 23.62 -14.73 -9.34
C VAL A 360 24.34 -13.86 -8.32
N ASN A 361 25.16 -14.47 -7.48
CA ASN A 361 25.87 -13.81 -6.38
C ASN A 361 27.13 -13.11 -6.90
N GLY A 362 27.71 -12.19 -6.13
CA GLY A 362 28.97 -11.52 -6.45
C GLY A 362 28.88 -10.03 -6.80
N ASP A 363 27.69 -9.44 -6.87
CA ASP A 363 27.48 -7.98 -7.10
C ASP A 363 27.50 -7.24 -5.76
N VAL A 364 28.67 -7.20 -5.14
CA VAL A 364 28.89 -6.73 -3.76
C VAL A 364 28.69 -5.22 -3.65
N ASN A 365 29.06 -4.48 -4.70
CA ASN A 365 28.97 -3.02 -4.73
C ASN A 365 27.57 -2.51 -5.21
N ARG A 366 26.72 -3.41 -5.74
CA ARG A 366 25.34 -3.17 -6.21
C ARG A 366 25.20 -2.33 -7.48
N ASP A 367 26.25 -2.26 -8.30
CA ASP A 367 26.21 -1.60 -9.60
C ASP A 367 25.61 -2.49 -10.71
N ASN A 368 25.27 -3.74 -10.38
CA ASN A 368 24.70 -4.73 -11.28
C ASN A 368 25.68 -5.25 -12.33
N HIS A 369 26.97 -5.23 -11.99
CA HIS A 369 28.06 -5.94 -12.65
C HIS A 369 28.78 -6.82 -11.61
N ILE A 370 29.56 -7.80 -12.08
CA ILE A 370 30.45 -8.59 -11.22
C ILE A 370 31.82 -8.39 -11.84
N ASP A 371 32.69 -7.64 -11.17
CA ASP A 371 34.03 -7.35 -11.65
C ASP A 371 35.06 -7.22 -10.52
N ASP A 372 36.25 -6.68 -10.85
CA ASP A 372 37.34 -6.54 -9.89
C ASP A 372 37.02 -5.54 -8.76
N ALA A 373 36.07 -4.63 -8.95
CA ALA A 373 35.61 -3.75 -7.88
C ALA A 373 34.87 -4.55 -6.79
N ASP A 374 34.06 -5.53 -7.16
CA ASP A 374 33.40 -6.44 -6.21
C ASP A 374 34.42 -7.32 -5.48
N LEU A 375 35.40 -7.86 -6.21
CA LEU A 375 36.47 -8.65 -5.63
C LEU A 375 37.26 -7.84 -4.58
N LEU A 376 37.56 -6.58 -4.88
CA LEU A 376 38.26 -5.68 -3.94
C LEU A 376 37.45 -5.41 -2.66
N ARG A 377 36.11 -5.38 -2.72
CA ARG A 377 35.26 -5.25 -1.52
C ARG A 377 35.49 -6.42 -0.56
N VAL A 378 35.46 -7.65 -1.08
CA VAL A 378 35.69 -8.86 -0.30
C VAL A 378 37.12 -8.86 0.27
N LEU A 379 38.13 -8.53 -0.54
CA LEU A 379 39.53 -8.48 -0.09
C LEU A 379 39.77 -7.46 1.02
N PHE A 380 39.13 -6.28 0.98
CA PHE A 380 39.28 -5.27 2.04
C PHE A 380 38.62 -5.64 3.36
N THR A 381 37.73 -6.62 3.34
CA THR A 381 37.03 -7.12 4.54
C THR A 381 37.46 -8.54 4.92
N PHE A 382 38.45 -9.10 4.22
CA PHE A 382 38.92 -10.47 4.41
C PHE A 382 39.33 -10.74 5.87
N GLY A 383 38.84 -11.87 6.39
CA GLY A 383 39.04 -12.32 7.76
C GLY A 383 38.09 -11.71 8.80
N GLN A 384 37.20 -10.78 8.40
CA GLN A 384 36.13 -10.31 9.28
C GLN A 384 35.14 -11.43 9.58
N THR A 385 34.50 -11.34 10.75
CA THR A 385 33.49 -12.30 11.21
C THR A 385 32.35 -11.56 11.88
N GLY A 386 31.12 -12.05 11.75
CA GLY A 386 29.97 -11.45 12.40
C GLY A 386 28.69 -11.66 11.61
N GLN A 387 27.68 -10.87 11.93
CA GLN A 387 26.42 -10.84 11.19
C GLN A 387 26.37 -9.56 10.35
N ASN A 388 25.64 -9.60 9.23
CA ASN A 388 25.40 -8.46 8.34
C ASN A 388 26.67 -7.93 7.64
N LEU A 389 27.64 -8.80 7.34
CA LEU A 389 28.74 -8.49 6.44
C LEU A 389 28.22 -8.65 5.00
N SER A 390 28.22 -7.58 4.20
CA SER A 390 27.79 -7.65 2.80
C SER A 390 28.71 -8.50 1.93
N GLU A 391 29.95 -8.65 2.39
CA GLU A 391 31.05 -9.37 1.77
C GLU A 391 31.13 -10.85 2.20
N ASP A 392 30.32 -11.27 3.18
CA ASP A 392 30.06 -12.68 3.50
C ASP A 392 28.97 -13.18 2.55
N LEU A 393 29.41 -13.59 1.36
CA LEU A 393 28.56 -13.90 0.21
C LEU A 393 27.93 -15.27 0.31
N ASP A 394 28.57 -16.22 1.00
CA ASP A 394 28.02 -17.55 1.24
C ASP A 394 27.17 -17.63 2.52
N GLY A 395 27.31 -16.67 3.43
CA GLY A 395 26.48 -16.48 4.61
C GLY A 395 26.86 -17.37 5.79
N ASP A 396 28.13 -17.81 5.87
CA ASP A 396 28.63 -18.65 6.96
C ASP A 396 29.08 -17.87 8.22
N GLY A 397 29.08 -16.53 8.14
CA GLY A 397 29.44 -15.63 9.22
C GLY A 397 30.92 -15.18 9.21
N ARG A 398 31.67 -15.51 8.16
CA ARG A 398 33.06 -15.12 7.95
C ARG A 398 33.27 -14.64 6.52
N VAL A 399 34.17 -13.67 6.34
CA VAL A 399 34.65 -13.29 5.00
C VAL A 399 35.97 -13.98 4.75
N ASP A 400 36.03 -14.95 3.83
CA ASP A 400 37.24 -15.69 3.51
C ASP A 400 37.37 -16.07 2.02
N ASP A 401 38.18 -17.08 1.72
CA ASP A 401 38.45 -17.50 0.35
C ASP A 401 37.24 -18.16 -0.31
N ALA A 402 36.26 -18.64 0.45
CA ALA A 402 34.98 -19.12 -0.10
C ALA A 402 34.21 -17.98 -0.77
N ASP A 403 34.22 -16.77 -0.20
CA ASP A 403 33.58 -15.59 -0.78
C ASP A 403 34.32 -15.07 -2.01
N LEU A 404 35.66 -15.14 -2.00
CA LEU A 404 36.46 -14.80 -3.17
C LEU A 404 36.17 -15.70 -4.38
N LEU A 405 35.79 -16.97 -4.15
CA LEU A 405 35.42 -17.90 -5.22
C LEU A 405 34.00 -17.67 -5.76
N ILE A 406 33.19 -16.85 -5.10
CA ILE A 406 31.84 -16.50 -5.55
C ILE A 406 31.88 -15.37 -6.59
N VAL A 407 32.81 -14.42 -6.43
CA VAL A 407 33.07 -13.33 -7.40
C VAL A 407 33.87 -13.88 -8.58
#